data_AF-A0A926DN43-F1
#
_entry.id   AF-A0A926DN43-F1
#
_cell.length_a   1.000
_cell.length_b   1.000
_cell.length_c   1.000
_cell.angle_alpha   90.00
_cell.angle_beta   90.00
_cell.angle_gamma   90.00
#
_symmetry.space_group_name_H-M   'P 1'
#
loop_
_entity.id
_entity.type
_entity.pdbx_description
1 polymer ?
#
loop_
_entity_poly.entity_id
_entity_poly.type
_entity_poly.pdbx_seq_one_letter_code
_entity_poly.pdbx_strand_id
1 'polypeptide(L)'
;MEDIRFYRFDTGNFELLHIEHNIKSCYWTLYFNEIGTFEGTFPLSNGLVNILMNHQYLFLTQGKMLQAIITGKTVDSAVKIYGKTPNWILSRRTIGPFKTSELKFTDYPSVVQYVLQTGFSDIYESDFTFHDLPALELEGEAFWRNTRNPVSDVIRDRLENDLLGHRVMLDVTENKWNFEIYQGENRVEIVSEANRNLKNVTITDDCQNFYTAGWYKKELVDKGDWNPYDNSVPASRPSSYGWYYTITYEDEQSPKKSYPAGSYLVCADKETGTWKVCNDMPELWEYLPGDAEGICKWDAVLSSATESEAKTDLTNKIWRHEISGESSRLKLGTDYGLGDTVRVQVEKGGFAETVSKRITGAEIWWENGNVGEKLIFKEE
;
A
#
# COMPACT_ATOMS: atom_id res chain seq x y z
N MET A 1 15.46 -14.62 24.39
CA MET A 1 15.55 -13.80 23.18
C MET A 1 16.75 -14.30 22.40
N GLU A 2 16.63 -14.42 21.09
CA GLU A 2 17.74 -14.85 20.23
C GLU A 2 18.70 -13.68 19.96
N ASP A 3 19.97 -14.01 19.77
CA ASP A 3 21.01 -13.04 19.41
C ASP A 3 20.72 -12.37 18.07
N ILE A 4 21.20 -11.13 17.92
CA ILE A 4 21.13 -10.40 16.65
C ILE A 4 22.45 -10.55 15.90
N ARG A 5 22.39 -11.02 14.66
CA ARG A 5 23.56 -11.18 13.79
C ARG A 5 23.58 -10.07 12.75
N PHE A 6 24.73 -9.44 12.55
CA PHE A 6 24.94 -8.34 11.61
C PHE A 6 25.77 -8.81 10.43
N TYR A 7 25.27 -8.55 9.22
CA TYR A 7 25.90 -8.91 7.96
C TYR A 7 26.13 -7.67 7.11
N ARG A 8 27.19 -7.69 6.29
CA ARG A 8 27.28 -6.80 5.11
C ARG A 8 26.79 -7.52 3.85
N PHE A 9 26.26 -6.76 2.90
CA PHE A 9 25.68 -7.30 1.67
C PHE A 9 26.12 -6.59 0.37
N ASP A 10 27.12 -5.73 0.44
CA ASP A 10 27.63 -4.95 -0.70
C ASP A 10 28.80 -5.59 -1.45
N THR A 11 29.30 -6.73 -1.00
CA THR A 11 30.49 -7.40 -1.57
C THR A 11 30.15 -8.63 -2.42
N GLY A 12 28.91 -8.76 -2.89
CA GLY A 12 28.43 -9.93 -3.66
C GLY A 12 28.25 -11.22 -2.84
N ASN A 13 28.49 -11.18 -1.53
CA ASN A 13 28.23 -12.25 -0.58
C ASN A 13 27.74 -11.64 0.74
N PHE A 14 27.00 -12.41 1.53
CA PHE A 14 26.55 -12.01 2.87
C PHE A 14 27.56 -12.42 3.92
N GLU A 15 28.38 -11.48 4.38
CA GLU A 15 29.43 -11.74 5.37
C GLU A 15 28.97 -11.35 6.77
N LEU A 16 29.03 -12.30 7.70
CA LEU A 16 28.77 -12.07 9.12
C LEU A 16 29.89 -11.21 9.73
N LEU A 17 29.54 -10.04 10.24
CA LEU A 17 30.48 -9.10 10.86
C LEU A 17 30.44 -9.16 12.39
N HIS A 18 29.26 -9.38 12.99
CA HIS A 18 29.11 -9.41 14.46
C HIS A 18 27.86 -10.15 14.92
N ILE A 19 27.93 -10.62 16.17
CA ILE A 19 26.81 -11.21 16.90
C ILE A 19 26.65 -10.39 18.18
N GLU A 20 25.50 -9.74 18.33
CA GLU A 20 25.17 -8.98 19.52
C GLU A 20 24.25 -9.79 20.44
N HIS A 21 24.73 -9.98 21.66
CA HIS A 21 24.03 -10.70 22.73
C HIS A 21 23.40 -9.73 23.73
N ASN A 22 23.94 -8.52 23.85
CA ASN A 22 23.52 -7.53 24.82
C ASN A 22 22.60 -6.51 24.15
N ILE A 23 21.32 -6.82 24.16
CA ILE A 23 20.25 -5.99 23.61
C ILE A 23 19.63 -5.23 24.79
N LYS A 24 19.27 -3.95 24.65
CA LYS A 24 18.49 -3.22 25.68
C LYS A 24 16.99 -3.26 25.37
N SER A 25 16.66 -3.04 24.11
CA SER A 25 15.31 -3.26 23.59
C SER A 25 15.33 -3.56 22.10
N CYS A 26 14.31 -4.25 21.62
CA CYS A 26 13.99 -4.32 20.20
C CYS A 26 12.48 -4.23 19.98
N TYR A 27 12.12 -3.69 18.83
CA TYR A 27 10.75 -3.59 18.35
C TYR A 27 10.73 -3.95 16.88
N TRP A 28 9.85 -4.87 16.52
CA TRP A 28 9.64 -5.33 15.16
C TRP A 28 8.19 -5.09 14.78
N THR A 29 7.95 -4.59 13.58
CA THR A 29 6.63 -4.63 12.94
C THR A 29 6.78 -5.41 11.65
N LEU A 30 5.97 -6.44 11.45
CA LEU A 30 5.98 -7.28 10.26
C LEU A 30 4.61 -7.20 9.57
N TYR A 31 4.60 -7.34 8.25
CA TYR A 31 3.38 -7.29 7.44
C TYR A 31 3.34 -8.42 6.41
N PHE A 32 2.12 -8.83 6.06
CA PHE A 32 1.82 -9.88 5.09
C PHE A 32 2.13 -9.46 3.63
N ASN A 33 1.84 -8.20 3.29
CA ASN A 33 1.98 -7.68 1.92
C ASN A 33 2.57 -6.25 1.94
N GLU A 34 3.40 -5.92 2.92
CA GLU A 34 3.94 -4.57 3.12
C GLU A 34 5.39 -4.59 3.65
N ILE A 35 5.96 -3.40 3.84
CA ILE A 35 7.30 -3.21 4.39
C ILE A 35 7.19 -3.00 5.90
N GLY A 36 7.70 -3.97 6.65
CA GLY A 36 7.81 -3.87 8.10
C GLY A 36 8.95 -2.98 8.58
N THR A 37 9.08 -2.83 9.89
CA THR A 37 10.08 -1.99 10.53
C THR A 37 10.81 -2.72 11.65
N PHE A 38 12.01 -2.21 11.96
CA PHE A 38 12.80 -2.62 13.11
C PHE A 38 13.33 -1.37 13.82
N GLU A 39 13.24 -1.37 15.15
CA GLU A 39 13.97 -0.45 16.01
C GLU A 39 14.68 -1.25 17.11
N GLY A 40 15.97 -1.00 17.30
CA GLY A 40 16.77 -1.67 18.32
C GLY A 40 17.61 -0.67 19.10
N THR A 41 17.63 -0.82 20.43
CA THR A 41 18.55 -0.08 21.31
C THR A 41 19.55 -1.04 21.93
N PHE A 42 20.83 -0.67 21.85
CA PHE A 42 21.96 -1.47 22.30
C PHE A 42 22.87 -0.62 23.21
N PRO A 43 23.59 -1.25 24.15
CA PRO A 43 24.65 -0.56 24.88
C PRO A 43 25.78 -0.14 23.96
N LEU A 44 26.57 0.85 24.38
CA LEU A 44 27.81 1.20 23.70
C LEU A 44 28.80 0.04 23.86
N SER A 45 28.92 -0.78 22.82
CA SER A 45 29.95 -1.80 22.71
C SER A 45 30.91 -1.41 21.59
N ASN A 46 32.23 -1.51 21.85
CA ASN A 46 33.24 -1.13 20.86
C ASN A 46 33.10 -1.92 19.55
N GLY A 47 32.73 -3.21 19.64
CA GLY A 47 32.53 -4.07 18.47
C GLY A 47 31.37 -3.62 17.57
N LEU A 48 30.18 -3.44 18.15
CA LEU A 48 29.00 -3.04 17.39
C LEU A 48 29.15 -1.64 16.78
N VAL A 49 29.64 -0.67 17.56
CA VAL A 49 29.84 0.71 17.07
C VAL A 49 30.80 0.72 15.88
N ASN A 50 31.93 -0.01 15.96
CA ASN A 50 32.90 -0.06 14.88
C ASN A 50 32.28 -0.59 13.58
N ILE A 51 31.44 -1.62 13.67
CA ILE A 51 30.79 -2.21 12.50
C ILE A 51 29.75 -1.27 11.93
N LEU A 52 28.88 -0.72 12.78
CA LEU A 52 27.84 0.19 12.33
C LEU A 52 28.41 1.44 11.69
N MET A 53 29.54 1.96 12.16
CA MET A 53 30.10 3.21 11.62
C MET A 53 30.97 3.02 10.37
N ASN A 54 31.61 1.85 10.20
CA ASN A 54 32.50 1.59 9.05
C ASN A 54 31.84 0.87 7.88
N HIS A 55 30.62 0.36 8.05
CA HIS A 55 29.88 -0.31 6.98
C HIS A 55 28.57 0.43 6.68
N GLN A 56 28.31 0.65 5.39
CA GLN A 56 27.11 1.37 4.94
C GLN A 56 25.94 0.41 4.71
N TYR A 57 26.18 -0.70 4.00
CA TYR A 57 25.16 -1.67 3.61
C TYR A 57 25.14 -2.83 4.59
N LEU A 58 24.31 -2.67 5.63
CA LEU A 58 24.19 -3.62 6.71
C LEU A 58 22.79 -4.20 6.78
N PHE A 59 22.75 -5.47 7.14
CA PHE A 59 21.54 -6.23 7.36
C PHE A 59 21.66 -6.98 8.68
N LEU A 60 20.55 -7.21 9.35
CA LEU A 60 20.52 -7.96 10.60
C LEU A 60 19.47 -9.07 10.58
N THR A 61 19.78 -10.15 11.29
CA THR A 61 18.85 -11.26 11.54
C THR A 61 18.68 -11.50 13.03
N GLN A 62 17.47 -11.89 13.41
CA GLN A 62 17.15 -12.40 14.73
C GLN A 62 16.28 -13.65 14.58
N GLY A 63 16.84 -14.79 14.96
CA GLY A 63 16.18 -16.06 14.68
C GLY A 63 16.07 -16.39 13.20
N LYS A 64 15.02 -17.14 12.86
CA LYS A 64 14.77 -17.59 11.49
C LYS A 64 13.95 -16.62 10.65
N MET A 65 13.08 -15.83 11.29
CA MET A 65 12.08 -15.03 10.59
C MET A 65 12.34 -13.53 10.62
N LEU A 66 13.02 -13.02 11.66
CA LEU A 66 13.17 -11.58 11.82
C LEU A 66 14.42 -11.11 11.10
N GLN A 67 14.22 -10.21 10.16
CA GLN A 67 15.21 -9.77 9.20
C GLN A 67 14.99 -8.29 8.91
N ALA A 68 16.05 -7.48 8.93
CA ALA A 68 15.94 -6.07 8.60
C ALA A 68 17.21 -5.53 7.92
N ILE A 69 17.01 -4.74 6.86
CA ILE A 69 18.04 -3.89 6.29
C ILE A 69 18.16 -2.66 7.18
N ILE A 70 19.38 -2.33 7.61
CA ILE A 70 19.64 -1.15 8.43
C ILE A 70 19.52 0.09 7.54
N THR A 71 18.61 0.99 7.91
CA THR A 71 18.32 2.22 7.16
C THR A 71 18.69 3.48 7.93
N GLY A 72 18.88 3.37 9.25
CA GLY A 72 19.30 4.47 10.11
C GLY A 72 20.06 3.98 11.34
N LYS A 73 20.95 4.82 11.85
CA LYS A 73 21.74 4.55 13.05
C LYS A 73 22.01 5.83 13.80
N THR A 74 21.98 5.78 15.13
CA THR A 74 22.34 6.89 16.02
C THR A 74 23.26 6.35 17.11
N VAL A 75 24.37 7.03 17.37
CA VAL A 75 25.31 6.69 18.44
C VAL A 75 25.39 7.89 19.38
N ASP A 76 24.89 7.71 20.60
CA ASP A 76 24.94 8.70 21.68
C ASP A 76 25.33 7.96 22.98
N SER A 77 24.59 8.09 24.09
CA SER A 77 24.77 7.26 25.31
C SER A 77 24.40 5.79 25.11
N ALA A 78 23.79 5.47 23.96
CA ALA A 78 23.43 4.14 23.50
C ALA A 78 23.48 4.13 21.97
N VAL A 79 23.53 2.93 21.39
CA VAL A 79 23.36 2.75 19.95
C VAL A 79 21.89 2.49 19.67
N LYS A 80 21.31 3.27 18.76
CA LYS A 80 19.98 3.02 18.19
C LYS A 80 20.11 2.66 16.72
N ILE A 81 19.40 1.62 16.32
CA ILE A 81 19.38 1.10 14.96
C ILE A 81 17.94 1.12 14.46
N TYR A 82 17.75 1.64 13.26
CA TYR A 82 16.47 1.65 12.56
C TYR A 82 16.58 0.84 11.28
N GLY A 83 15.60 0.00 11.02
CA GLY A 83 15.60 -0.89 9.88
C GLY A 83 14.22 -1.05 9.24
N LYS A 84 14.24 -1.63 8.04
CA LYS A 84 13.05 -2.05 7.29
C LYS A 84 13.18 -3.53 6.93
N THR A 85 12.08 -4.26 6.87
CA THR A 85 12.12 -5.68 6.42
C THR A 85 12.65 -5.76 4.98
N PRO A 86 13.17 -6.93 4.53
CA PRO A 86 13.81 -7.04 3.23
C PRO A 86 12.92 -6.63 2.05
N ASN A 87 11.58 -6.71 2.19
CA ASN A 87 10.61 -6.17 1.22
C ASN A 87 10.93 -4.74 0.78
N TRP A 88 11.59 -3.95 1.64
CA TRP A 88 12.01 -2.59 1.32
C TRP A 88 12.90 -2.49 0.09
N ILE A 89 13.71 -3.50 -0.24
CA ILE A 89 14.58 -3.46 -1.41
C ILE A 89 13.77 -3.31 -2.71
N LEU A 90 12.55 -3.85 -2.75
CA LEU A 90 11.62 -3.74 -3.88
C LEU A 90 11.17 -2.29 -4.10
N SER A 91 11.20 -1.44 -3.08
CA SER A 91 10.87 -0.01 -3.23
C SER A 91 12.04 0.81 -3.80
N ARG A 92 13.24 0.22 -3.93
CA ARG A 92 14.45 0.90 -4.41
C ARG A 92 14.67 0.76 -5.92
N ARG A 93 13.82 -0.01 -6.61
CA ARG A 93 13.80 -0.15 -8.06
C ARG A 93 12.42 0.22 -8.60
N THR A 94 12.37 0.56 -9.88
CA THR A 94 11.13 0.97 -10.55
C THR A 94 10.95 0.22 -11.86
N ILE A 95 9.70 0.07 -12.27
CA ILE A 95 9.31 -0.46 -13.57
C ILE A 95 8.57 0.61 -14.37
N GLY A 96 8.79 0.63 -15.68
CA GLY A 96 8.04 1.50 -16.60
C GLY A 96 6.58 1.05 -16.78
N PRO A 97 5.80 1.79 -17.57
CA PRO A 97 4.43 1.40 -17.89
C PRO A 97 4.38 0.06 -18.64
N PHE A 98 3.36 -0.74 -18.38
CA PHE A 98 3.12 -2.03 -19.03
C PHE A 98 1.65 -2.44 -18.94
N LYS A 99 1.24 -3.39 -19.77
CA LYS A 99 -0.10 -3.99 -19.76
C LYS A 99 -0.02 -5.51 -19.93
N THR A 100 -0.59 -6.27 -19.01
CA THR A 100 -0.49 -7.74 -19.04
C THR A 100 -1.13 -8.36 -20.28
N SER A 101 -2.16 -7.72 -20.86
CA SER A 101 -2.79 -8.16 -22.12
C SER A 101 -1.83 -8.14 -23.32
N GLU A 102 -0.81 -7.29 -23.30
CA GLU A 102 0.22 -7.22 -24.36
C GLU A 102 1.33 -8.24 -24.13
N LEU A 103 1.58 -8.58 -22.86
CA LEU A 103 2.60 -9.52 -22.42
C LEU A 103 2.11 -10.98 -22.44
N LYS A 104 0.80 -11.21 -22.58
CA LYS A 104 0.15 -12.54 -22.59
C LYS A 104 0.34 -13.33 -21.29
N PHE A 105 0.48 -12.63 -20.16
CA PHE A 105 0.43 -13.25 -18.84
C PHE A 105 -1.01 -13.33 -18.35
N THR A 106 -1.42 -14.49 -17.87
CA THR A 106 -2.77 -14.73 -17.33
C THR A 106 -2.76 -14.99 -15.83
N ASP A 107 -1.64 -15.42 -15.26
CA ASP A 107 -1.48 -15.78 -13.85
C ASP A 107 -0.68 -14.73 -13.06
N TYR A 108 -0.86 -14.75 -11.73
CA TYR A 108 -0.19 -13.83 -10.80
C TYR A 108 1.33 -14.03 -10.75
N PRO A 109 1.85 -15.27 -10.62
CA PRO A 109 3.29 -15.51 -10.58
C PRO A 109 4.03 -14.93 -11.77
N SER A 110 3.50 -15.12 -12.99
CA SER A 110 4.11 -14.58 -14.21
C SER A 110 4.21 -13.06 -14.21
N VAL A 111 3.16 -12.36 -13.75
CA VAL A 111 3.19 -10.89 -13.64
C VAL A 111 4.21 -10.43 -12.60
N VAL A 112 4.21 -11.03 -11.41
CA VAL A 112 5.15 -10.68 -10.34
C VAL A 112 6.59 -10.97 -10.76
N GLN A 113 6.83 -12.12 -11.38
CA GLN A 113 8.14 -12.50 -11.89
C GLN A 113 8.61 -11.54 -12.98
N TYR A 114 7.75 -11.17 -13.93
CA TYR A 114 8.06 -10.15 -14.94
C TYR A 114 8.44 -8.82 -14.29
N VAL A 115 7.69 -8.38 -13.27
CA VAL A 115 7.95 -7.12 -12.57
C VAL A 115 9.31 -7.17 -11.86
N LEU A 116 9.62 -8.27 -11.17
CA LEU A 116 10.92 -8.48 -10.52
C LEU A 116 12.07 -8.51 -11.53
N GLN A 117 11.95 -9.32 -12.59
CA GLN A 117 12.96 -9.45 -13.64
C GLN A 117 13.23 -8.12 -14.33
N THR A 118 12.19 -7.33 -14.59
CA THR A 118 12.34 -6.04 -15.26
C THR A 118 12.95 -5.00 -14.32
N GLY A 119 12.48 -4.94 -13.07
CA GLY A 119 12.95 -3.98 -12.08
C GLY A 119 14.38 -4.23 -11.57
N PHE A 120 14.82 -5.48 -11.58
CA PHE A 120 16.13 -5.94 -11.12
C PHE A 120 16.93 -6.63 -12.24
N SER A 121 16.75 -6.19 -13.49
CA SER A 121 17.34 -6.87 -14.67
C SER A 121 18.87 -6.99 -14.64
N ASP A 122 19.55 -6.14 -13.88
CA ASP A 122 21.00 -6.17 -13.67
C ASP A 122 21.47 -7.27 -12.71
N ILE A 123 20.61 -7.75 -11.80
CA ILE A 123 20.99 -8.67 -10.72
C ILE A 123 20.02 -9.84 -10.50
N TYR A 124 18.91 -9.92 -11.24
CA TYR A 124 17.84 -10.90 -10.97
C TYR A 124 18.37 -12.34 -11.02
N GLU A 125 19.06 -12.73 -12.10
CA GLU A 125 19.57 -14.10 -12.24
C GLU A 125 20.69 -14.42 -11.24
N SER A 126 21.52 -13.43 -10.90
CA SER A 126 22.70 -13.62 -10.04
C SER A 126 22.35 -13.61 -8.57
N ASP A 127 21.34 -12.85 -8.14
CA ASP A 127 21.13 -12.52 -6.73
C ASP A 127 19.76 -12.93 -6.21
N PHE A 128 18.75 -13.14 -7.06
CA PHE A 128 17.41 -13.54 -6.62
C PHE A 128 17.12 -15.03 -6.86
N THR A 129 16.31 -15.59 -5.96
CA THR A 129 15.60 -16.86 -6.16
C THR A 129 14.11 -16.56 -6.04
N PHE A 130 13.33 -16.97 -7.04
CA PHE A 130 11.88 -16.80 -7.04
C PHE A 130 11.22 -18.11 -6.64
N HIS A 131 10.46 -18.09 -5.55
CA HIS A 131 9.64 -19.20 -5.08
C HIS A 131 8.18 -18.92 -5.40
N ASP A 132 7.65 -19.74 -6.32
CA ASP A 132 6.26 -19.68 -6.72
C ASP A 132 5.34 -20.38 -5.71
N LEU A 133 4.06 -20.03 -5.73
CA LEU A 133 2.95 -20.75 -5.13
C LEU A 133 2.43 -21.77 -6.15
N PRO A 134 2.75 -23.08 -6.03
CA PRO A 134 2.55 -24.06 -7.11
C PRO A 134 1.08 -24.40 -7.45
N ALA A 135 0.09 -23.67 -6.93
CA ALA A 135 -1.32 -24.02 -6.99
C ALA A 135 -2.26 -22.86 -7.37
N LEU A 136 -1.74 -21.69 -7.71
CA LEU A 136 -2.56 -20.56 -8.15
C LEU A 136 -2.72 -20.57 -9.67
N GLU A 137 -3.53 -21.50 -10.18
CA GLU A 137 -4.19 -21.33 -11.49
C GLU A 137 -5.34 -20.30 -11.39
N LEU A 138 -5.13 -19.20 -10.66
CA LEU A 138 -6.07 -18.09 -10.68
C LEU A 138 -5.77 -17.29 -11.96
N GLU A 139 -6.67 -17.39 -12.94
CA GLU A 139 -6.74 -16.40 -14.01
C GLU A 139 -6.98 -15.04 -13.36
N GLY A 140 -5.97 -14.19 -13.41
CA GLY A 140 -6.09 -12.86 -12.84
C GLY A 140 -6.62 -11.87 -13.85
N GLU A 141 -7.32 -10.86 -13.35
CA GLU A 141 -7.82 -9.77 -14.19
C GLU A 141 -6.67 -9.06 -14.92
N ALA A 142 -7.00 -8.41 -16.04
CA ALA A 142 -6.06 -7.55 -16.76
C ALA A 142 -5.47 -6.51 -15.80
N PHE A 143 -4.14 -6.39 -15.80
CA PHE A 143 -3.40 -5.52 -14.90
C PHE A 143 -2.45 -4.62 -15.69
N TRP A 144 -2.32 -3.36 -15.29
CA TRP A 144 -1.50 -2.41 -16.02
C TRP A 144 -0.99 -1.27 -15.13
N ARG A 145 0.09 -0.65 -15.60
CA ARG A 145 0.60 0.63 -15.09
C ARG A 145 0.74 1.60 -16.25
N ASN A 146 0.17 2.80 -16.08
CA ASN A 146 0.24 3.87 -17.08
C ASN A 146 1.47 4.77 -16.88
N THR A 147 2.12 4.68 -15.72
CA THR A 147 3.28 5.49 -15.35
C THR A 147 4.38 4.60 -14.77
N ARG A 148 5.51 5.19 -14.40
CA ARG A 148 6.61 4.49 -13.73
C ARG A 148 6.29 4.36 -12.25
N ASN A 149 6.38 3.15 -11.71
CA ASN A 149 6.05 2.86 -10.31
C ASN A 149 7.19 2.11 -9.60
N PRO A 150 7.34 2.25 -8.27
CA PRO A 150 8.18 1.35 -7.47
C PRO A 150 7.76 -0.10 -7.64
N VAL A 151 8.72 -1.02 -7.70
CA VAL A 151 8.45 -2.46 -7.84
C VAL A 151 7.59 -2.98 -6.69
N SER A 152 7.85 -2.51 -5.46
CA SER A 152 7.04 -2.84 -4.27
C SER A 152 5.54 -2.57 -4.47
N ASP A 153 5.20 -1.41 -5.03
CA ASP A 153 3.81 -0.97 -5.13
C ASP A 153 3.08 -1.80 -6.19
N VAL A 154 3.75 -2.06 -7.32
CA VAL A 154 3.19 -2.90 -8.39
C VAL A 154 2.91 -4.32 -7.89
N ILE A 155 3.85 -4.92 -7.15
CA ILE A 155 3.69 -6.27 -6.58
C ILE A 155 2.59 -6.29 -5.53
N ARG A 156 2.61 -5.35 -4.57
CA ARG A 156 1.60 -5.27 -3.51
C ARG A 156 0.19 -5.18 -4.09
N ASP A 157 -0.03 -4.19 -4.96
CA ASP A 157 -1.35 -3.91 -5.51
C ASP A 157 -1.83 -5.08 -6.40
N ARG A 158 -0.91 -5.82 -7.05
CA ARG A 158 -1.28 -7.01 -7.82
C ARG A 158 -1.74 -8.16 -6.93
N LEU A 159 -1.14 -8.32 -5.76
CA LEU A 159 -1.42 -9.45 -4.84
C LEU A 159 -2.59 -9.16 -3.89
N GLU A 160 -2.88 -7.88 -3.59
CA GLU A 160 -3.87 -7.47 -2.60
C GLU A 160 -5.30 -7.90 -2.94
N ASN A 161 -5.70 -7.80 -4.22
CA ASN A 161 -7.05 -8.13 -4.68
C ASN A 161 -7.41 -9.60 -4.42
N ASP A 162 -6.42 -10.49 -4.48
CA ASP A 162 -6.61 -11.94 -4.40
C ASP A 162 -6.13 -12.51 -3.08
N LEU A 163 -6.02 -11.64 -2.08
CA LEU A 163 -5.77 -12.06 -0.71
C LEU A 163 -4.41 -12.77 -0.56
N LEU A 164 -3.44 -12.44 -1.43
CA LEU A 164 -2.07 -12.95 -1.43
C LEU A 164 -1.10 -11.95 -0.79
N GLY A 165 0.05 -12.47 -0.37
CA GLY A 165 1.14 -11.70 0.22
C GLY A 165 2.47 -12.04 -0.43
N HIS A 166 3.49 -11.26 -0.09
CA HIS A 166 4.84 -11.52 -0.54
C HIS A 166 5.86 -11.20 0.54
N ARG A 167 6.96 -11.93 0.51
CA ARG A 167 8.12 -11.64 1.34
C ARG A 167 9.40 -11.80 0.55
N VAL A 168 10.35 -10.95 0.88
CA VAL A 168 11.76 -11.11 0.56
C VAL A 168 12.44 -11.57 1.84
N MET A 169 13.26 -12.61 1.72
CA MET A 169 14.09 -13.12 2.80
C MET A 169 15.52 -13.25 2.28
N LEU A 170 16.48 -12.88 3.12
CA LEU A 170 17.88 -13.09 2.84
C LEU A 170 18.25 -14.53 3.21
N ASP A 171 18.80 -15.28 2.26
CA ASP A 171 19.43 -16.57 2.51
C ASP A 171 20.95 -16.40 2.60
N VAL A 172 21.44 -16.38 3.83
CA VAL A 172 22.88 -16.30 4.14
C VAL A 172 23.67 -17.52 3.71
N THR A 173 23.01 -18.66 3.51
CA THR A 173 23.67 -19.92 3.12
C THR A 173 23.88 -19.95 1.61
N GLU A 174 22.88 -19.52 0.85
CA GLU A 174 22.91 -19.51 -0.62
C GLU A 174 23.45 -18.19 -1.20
N ASN A 175 23.63 -17.15 -0.38
CA ASN A 175 23.94 -15.79 -0.81
C ASN A 175 22.91 -15.24 -1.81
N LYS A 176 21.62 -15.48 -1.54
CA LYS A 176 20.50 -15.09 -2.39
C LYS A 176 19.42 -14.30 -1.64
N TRP A 177 18.69 -13.47 -2.39
CA TRP A 177 17.42 -12.88 -1.98
C TRP A 177 16.29 -13.81 -2.43
N ASN A 178 15.68 -14.50 -1.48
CA ASN A 178 14.54 -15.36 -1.74
C ASN A 178 13.27 -14.51 -1.74
N PHE A 179 12.67 -14.36 -2.93
CA PHE A 179 11.35 -13.77 -3.09
C PHE A 179 10.32 -14.90 -3.09
N GLU A 180 9.28 -14.77 -2.26
CA GLU A 180 8.21 -15.76 -2.14
C GLU A 180 6.86 -15.06 -2.20
N ILE A 181 5.98 -15.55 -3.07
CA ILE A 181 4.53 -15.27 -2.98
C ILE A 181 3.96 -16.32 -2.03
N TYR A 182 3.10 -15.91 -1.10
CA TYR A 182 2.47 -16.86 -0.18
C TYR A 182 1.03 -16.45 0.15
N GLN A 183 0.22 -17.45 0.51
CA GLN A 183 -1.17 -17.28 0.93
C GLN A 183 -1.29 -17.74 2.37
N GLY A 184 -2.07 -17.03 3.18
CA GLY A 184 -2.39 -17.49 4.52
C GLY A 184 -3.39 -18.64 4.53
N GLU A 185 -3.37 -19.40 5.62
CA GLU A 185 -4.26 -20.54 5.82
C GLU A 185 -5.49 -20.14 6.63
N ASN A 186 -6.60 -20.87 6.43
CA ASN A 186 -7.74 -20.79 7.33
C ASN A 186 -7.44 -21.63 8.58
N ARG A 187 -7.22 -20.96 9.70
CA ARG A 187 -6.93 -21.57 10.99
C ARG A 187 -8.24 -21.90 11.71
N VAL A 188 -8.29 -23.09 12.31
CA VAL A 188 -9.47 -23.55 13.07
C VAL A 188 -9.50 -22.91 14.46
N GLU A 189 -8.32 -22.54 14.95
CA GLU A 189 -8.03 -21.92 16.23
C GLU A 189 -8.86 -20.66 16.45
N ILE A 190 -9.44 -20.57 17.65
CA ILE A 190 -10.16 -19.40 18.11
C ILE A 190 -9.21 -18.56 18.95
N VAL A 191 -9.04 -17.30 18.57
CA VAL A 191 -8.21 -16.31 19.27
C VAL A 191 -9.12 -15.46 20.17
N SER A 192 -8.93 -15.56 21.49
CA SER A 192 -9.78 -14.90 22.49
C SER A 192 -9.14 -14.81 23.88
N GLU A 193 -9.66 -13.90 24.71
CA GLU A 193 -9.27 -13.82 26.13
C GLU A 193 -9.70 -15.10 26.89
N ALA A 194 -10.84 -15.68 26.54
CA ALA A 194 -11.36 -16.91 27.15
C ALA A 194 -10.44 -18.12 26.91
N ASN A 195 -9.87 -18.24 25.70
CA ASN A 195 -8.88 -19.26 25.37
C ASN A 195 -7.48 -18.94 25.92
N ARG A 196 -7.31 -17.78 26.57
CA ARG A 196 -6.05 -17.28 27.16
C ARG A 196 -4.93 -17.13 26.14
N ASN A 197 -5.30 -17.01 24.87
CA ASN A 197 -4.36 -16.85 23.77
C ASN A 197 -4.33 -15.41 23.20
N LEU A 198 -5.22 -14.55 23.69
CA LEU A 198 -5.22 -13.11 23.47
C LEU A 198 -5.38 -12.38 24.81
N LYS A 199 -4.82 -11.18 24.94
CA LYS A 199 -4.89 -10.31 26.13
C LYS A 199 -5.01 -8.85 25.72
N ASN A 200 -5.37 -8.00 26.69
CA ASN A 200 -5.50 -6.55 26.50
C ASN A 200 -6.38 -6.20 25.28
N VAL A 201 -7.45 -6.98 25.08
CA VAL A 201 -8.27 -6.84 23.88
C VAL A 201 -9.04 -5.53 23.92
N THR A 202 -8.99 -4.79 22.82
CA THR A 202 -9.75 -3.56 22.60
C THR A 202 -10.69 -3.73 21.41
N ILE A 203 -11.86 -3.11 21.49
CA ILE A 203 -12.77 -2.92 20.37
C ILE A 203 -12.90 -1.41 20.17
N THR A 204 -12.72 -0.95 18.94
CA THR A 204 -12.84 0.46 18.57
C THR A 204 -13.79 0.57 17.39
N ASP A 205 -14.86 1.35 17.56
CA ASP A 205 -15.75 1.78 16.48
C ASP A 205 -15.51 3.27 16.22
N ASP A 206 -15.03 3.62 15.02
CA ASP A 206 -14.74 5.00 14.63
C ASP A 206 -15.41 5.36 13.30
N CYS A 207 -16.32 6.34 13.37
CA CYS A 207 -17.03 6.89 12.22
C CYS A 207 -16.65 8.35 11.91
N GLN A 208 -15.62 8.91 12.55
CA GLN A 208 -15.23 10.33 12.36
C GLN A 208 -14.93 10.68 10.90
N ASN A 209 -14.43 9.71 10.13
CA ASN A 209 -14.11 9.87 8.71
C ASN A 209 -15.05 9.07 7.80
N PHE A 210 -16.17 8.55 8.32
CA PHE A 210 -17.15 7.84 7.53
C PHE A 210 -18.07 8.80 6.81
N TYR A 211 -18.26 8.58 5.51
CA TYR A 211 -19.19 9.35 4.69
C TYR A 211 -19.96 8.40 3.80
N THR A 212 -21.25 8.69 3.60
CA THR A 212 -22.12 7.84 2.80
C THR A 212 -22.15 8.26 1.34
N ALA A 213 -21.83 9.53 1.05
CA ALA A 213 -21.88 10.11 -0.28
C ALA A 213 -20.83 11.22 -0.42
N GLY A 214 -20.74 11.84 -1.59
CA GLY A 214 -19.80 12.96 -1.75
C GLY A 214 -19.89 13.71 -3.06
N TRP A 215 -19.14 14.81 -3.11
CA TRP A 215 -18.99 15.68 -4.26
C TRP A 215 -17.55 15.62 -4.75
N TYR A 216 -17.36 15.49 -6.07
CA TYR A 216 -16.05 15.57 -6.69
C TYR A 216 -16.03 16.67 -7.76
N LYS A 217 -14.86 17.29 -7.94
CA LYS A 217 -14.67 18.34 -8.95
C LYS A 217 -14.29 17.66 -10.27
N LYS A 218 -15.20 17.66 -11.23
CA LYS A 218 -15.01 17.05 -12.55
C LYS A 218 -13.90 17.78 -13.31
N GLU A 219 -12.95 17.02 -13.85
CA GLU A 219 -11.99 17.54 -14.82
C GLU A 219 -12.69 17.94 -16.13
N LEU A 220 -12.42 19.15 -16.60
CA LEU A 220 -12.89 19.62 -17.90
C LEU A 220 -11.96 19.12 -19.01
N VAL A 221 -12.54 18.61 -20.09
CA VAL A 221 -11.81 18.06 -21.23
C VAL A 221 -11.63 19.13 -22.31
N ASP A 222 -10.38 19.46 -22.60
CA ASP A 222 -10.03 20.36 -23.70
C ASP A 222 -10.33 19.73 -25.06
N LYS A 223 -11.04 20.45 -25.91
CA LYS A 223 -11.34 20.08 -27.30
C LYS A 223 -10.61 20.95 -28.32
N GLY A 224 -9.71 21.80 -27.86
CA GLY A 224 -8.89 22.70 -28.65
C GLY A 224 -9.53 24.07 -28.85
N ASP A 225 -9.12 24.73 -29.92
CA ASP A 225 -9.58 26.08 -30.24
C ASP A 225 -10.86 26.06 -31.09
N TRP A 226 -11.73 27.04 -30.86
CA TRP A 226 -12.94 27.24 -31.66
C TRP A 226 -13.05 28.68 -32.13
N ASN A 227 -13.08 28.87 -33.46
CA ASN A 227 -13.37 30.16 -34.08
C ASN A 227 -14.89 30.28 -34.38
N PRO A 228 -15.60 31.27 -33.80
CA PRO A 228 -17.02 31.53 -34.07
C PRO A 228 -17.34 32.00 -35.50
N TYR A 229 -16.33 32.21 -36.36
CA TYR A 229 -16.50 32.58 -37.77
C TYR A 229 -16.38 31.38 -38.73
N ASP A 230 -15.57 30.38 -38.38
CA ASP A 230 -15.26 29.26 -39.28
C ASP A 230 -16.10 28.01 -39.00
N ASN A 231 -16.62 27.89 -37.77
CA ASN A 231 -17.39 26.75 -37.30
C ASN A 231 -18.80 27.16 -36.85
N SER A 232 -19.79 26.32 -37.17
CA SER A 232 -21.05 26.35 -36.43
C SER A 232 -20.80 25.94 -34.97
N VAL A 233 -21.55 26.52 -34.03
CA VAL A 233 -21.48 26.13 -32.60
C VAL A 233 -21.62 24.62 -32.52
N PRO A 234 -20.74 23.91 -31.77
CA PRO A 234 -20.84 22.47 -31.66
C PRO A 234 -22.26 22.05 -31.25
N ALA A 235 -22.75 20.93 -31.79
CA ALA A 235 -24.09 20.48 -31.49
C ALA A 235 -24.26 20.27 -29.98
N SER A 236 -25.33 20.81 -29.40
CA SER A 236 -25.64 20.61 -27.98
C SER A 236 -26.05 19.16 -27.75
N ARG A 237 -25.28 18.45 -26.93
CA ARG A 237 -25.48 17.02 -26.65
C ARG A 237 -25.06 16.72 -25.22
N PRO A 238 -25.83 15.92 -24.46
CA PRO A 238 -25.48 15.53 -23.09
C PRO A 238 -24.08 14.90 -22.97
N SER A 239 -23.65 14.16 -24.00
CA SER A 239 -22.32 13.54 -24.06
C SER A 239 -21.15 14.52 -24.06
N SER A 240 -21.41 15.80 -24.35
CA SER A 240 -20.39 16.86 -24.34
C SER A 240 -20.20 17.49 -22.96
N TYR A 241 -20.98 17.09 -21.97
CA TYR A 241 -20.88 17.63 -20.61
C TYR A 241 -19.45 17.52 -20.05
N GLY A 242 -18.92 18.65 -19.58
CA GLY A 242 -17.55 18.77 -19.11
C GLY A 242 -16.51 18.98 -20.21
N TRP A 243 -16.92 19.20 -21.47
CA TRP A 243 -15.98 19.63 -22.53
C TRP A 243 -15.90 21.14 -22.60
N TYR A 244 -14.75 21.64 -23.08
CA TYR A 244 -14.57 23.04 -23.41
C TYR A 244 -13.73 23.26 -24.67
N TYR A 245 -13.88 24.45 -25.25
CA TYR A 245 -13.02 25.00 -26.30
C TYR A 245 -12.49 26.37 -25.87
N THR A 246 -11.27 26.70 -26.27
CA THR A 246 -10.74 28.07 -26.16
C THR A 246 -11.21 28.90 -27.35
N ILE A 247 -11.77 30.07 -27.11
CA ILE A 247 -12.29 30.92 -28.18
C ILE A 247 -11.15 31.75 -28.77
N THR A 248 -10.86 31.54 -30.06
CA THR A 248 -9.79 32.23 -30.79
C THR A 248 -10.31 32.89 -32.07
N TYR A 249 -9.50 33.77 -32.66
CA TYR A 249 -9.80 34.53 -33.87
C TYR A 249 -8.58 34.56 -34.79
N GLU A 250 -8.80 34.65 -36.09
CA GLU A 250 -7.74 34.96 -37.06
C GLU A 250 -7.35 36.45 -36.98
N ASP A 251 -6.10 36.78 -37.34
CA ASP A 251 -5.50 38.12 -37.18
C ASP A 251 -6.30 39.25 -37.88
N GLU A 252 -7.07 38.94 -38.92
CA GLU A 252 -7.86 39.90 -39.68
C GLU A 252 -9.31 40.07 -39.14
N GLN A 253 -9.74 39.24 -38.17
CA GLN A 253 -11.11 39.19 -37.67
C GLN A 253 -11.28 40.00 -36.36
N SER A 254 -12.33 40.83 -36.29
CA SER A 254 -12.68 41.53 -35.05
C SER A 254 -13.42 40.62 -34.07
N PRO A 255 -13.13 40.65 -32.74
CA PRO A 255 -13.82 39.81 -31.77
C PRO A 255 -15.33 40.05 -31.72
N LYS A 256 -16.14 38.98 -31.70
CA LYS A 256 -17.58 39.05 -31.42
C LYS A 256 -17.80 39.32 -29.93
N LYS A 257 -18.63 40.31 -29.59
CA LYS A 257 -18.98 40.64 -28.20
C LYS A 257 -19.57 39.44 -27.43
N SER A 258 -20.27 38.53 -28.10
CA SER A 258 -20.86 37.33 -27.50
C SER A 258 -19.87 36.18 -27.30
N TYR A 259 -18.68 36.25 -27.90
CA TYR A 259 -17.66 35.19 -27.84
C TYR A 259 -16.26 35.81 -27.66
N PRO A 260 -15.94 36.46 -26.52
CA PRO A 260 -14.66 37.18 -26.39
C PRO A 260 -13.43 36.30 -26.65
N ALA A 261 -12.37 36.86 -27.26
CA ALA A 261 -11.13 36.12 -27.50
C ALA A 261 -10.48 35.74 -26.16
N GLY A 262 -9.94 34.52 -26.06
CA GLY A 262 -9.34 34.01 -24.82
C GLY A 262 -10.35 33.61 -23.75
N SER A 263 -11.66 33.76 -24.00
CA SER A 263 -12.71 33.13 -23.18
C SER A 263 -12.95 31.69 -23.63
N TYR A 264 -13.89 31.01 -22.98
CA TYR A 264 -14.12 29.58 -23.18
C TYR A 264 -15.56 29.28 -23.54
N LEU A 265 -15.75 28.31 -24.43
CA LEU A 265 -17.05 27.72 -24.72
C LEU A 265 -17.16 26.38 -23.98
N VAL A 266 -17.95 26.32 -22.90
CA VAL A 266 -18.01 25.17 -21.98
C VAL A 266 -19.40 24.54 -22.00
N CYS A 267 -19.46 23.21 -22.04
CA CYS A 267 -20.70 22.47 -21.86
C CYS A 267 -20.90 22.13 -20.37
N ALA A 268 -21.68 22.96 -19.68
CA ALA A 268 -21.86 22.90 -18.23
C ALA A 268 -23.19 22.27 -17.78
N ASP A 269 -24.06 21.88 -18.71
CA ASP A 269 -25.36 21.29 -18.42
C ASP A 269 -25.38 19.81 -18.83
N LYS A 270 -25.49 18.91 -17.84
CA LYS A 270 -25.45 17.46 -18.03
C LYS A 270 -26.70 16.92 -18.72
N GLU A 271 -27.85 17.58 -18.57
CA GLU A 271 -29.14 17.12 -19.11
C GLU A 271 -29.34 17.59 -20.54
N THR A 272 -29.02 18.85 -20.83
CA THR A 272 -29.28 19.45 -22.15
C THR A 272 -28.05 19.47 -23.04
N GLY A 273 -26.85 19.43 -22.46
CA GLY A 273 -25.59 19.56 -23.21
C GLY A 273 -25.38 20.94 -23.83
N THR A 274 -25.99 21.98 -23.24
CA THR A 274 -25.96 23.34 -23.79
C THR A 274 -24.60 24.00 -23.53
N TRP A 275 -24.07 24.65 -24.57
CA TRP A 275 -22.82 25.41 -24.50
C TRP A 275 -23.04 26.80 -23.89
N LYS A 276 -22.12 27.22 -23.02
CA LYS A 276 -22.10 28.54 -22.39
C LYS A 276 -20.72 29.17 -22.58
N VAL A 277 -20.72 30.48 -22.81
CA VAL A 277 -19.48 31.26 -22.87
C VAL A 277 -19.10 31.70 -21.46
N CYS A 278 -17.86 31.40 -21.07
CA CYS A 278 -17.31 31.69 -19.75
C CYS A 278 -15.99 32.44 -19.91
N ASN A 279 -15.78 33.52 -19.17
CA ASN A 279 -14.51 34.26 -19.21
C ASN A 279 -13.38 33.50 -18.49
N ASP A 280 -13.74 32.72 -17.48
CA ASP A 280 -12.84 31.86 -16.71
C ASP A 280 -13.35 30.41 -16.76
N MET A 281 -12.46 29.44 -16.53
CA MET A 281 -12.85 28.04 -16.42
C MET A 281 -13.80 27.81 -15.23
N PRO A 282 -15.04 27.37 -15.45
CA PRO A 282 -15.97 27.10 -14.36
C PRO A 282 -15.58 25.81 -13.63
N GLU A 283 -15.94 25.72 -12.37
CA GLU A 283 -15.88 24.45 -11.64
C GLU A 283 -17.16 23.65 -11.87
N LEU A 284 -17.03 22.41 -12.33
CA LEU A 284 -18.15 21.48 -12.40
C LEU A 284 -18.04 20.49 -11.24
N TRP A 285 -19.02 20.53 -10.36
CA TRP A 285 -19.14 19.62 -9.23
C TRP A 285 -20.17 18.54 -9.55
N GLU A 286 -19.77 17.28 -9.44
CA GLU A 286 -20.65 16.13 -9.61
C GLU A 286 -20.94 15.46 -8.28
N TYR A 287 -22.19 15.05 -8.10
CA TYR A 287 -22.64 14.35 -6.91
C TYR A 287 -22.56 12.84 -7.10
N LEU A 288 -21.90 12.16 -6.17
CA LEU A 288 -21.86 10.71 -6.07
C LEU A 288 -22.83 10.30 -4.94
N PRO A 289 -24.02 9.75 -5.29
CA PRO A 289 -25.01 9.37 -4.29
C PRO A 289 -24.57 8.14 -3.50
N GLY A 290 -25.06 8.06 -2.26
CA GLY A 290 -24.92 6.92 -1.36
C GLY A 290 -26.25 6.29 -1.00
N ASP A 291 -26.18 5.22 -0.22
CA ASP A 291 -27.36 4.43 0.17
C ASP A 291 -28.10 4.99 1.39
N ALA A 292 -27.50 5.91 2.15
CA ALA A 292 -28.10 6.49 3.35
C ALA A 292 -29.04 7.66 3.04
N GLU A 293 -30.09 7.79 3.85
CA GLU A 293 -31.11 8.82 3.71
C GLU A 293 -31.19 9.74 4.96
N GLY A 294 -31.85 10.89 4.78
CA GLY A 294 -32.13 11.83 5.86
C GLY A 294 -30.86 12.41 6.49
N ILE A 295 -30.84 12.52 7.82
CA ILE A 295 -29.72 13.11 8.58
C ILE A 295 -28.47 12.21 8.58
N CYS A 296 -28.60 10.92 8.24
CA CYS A 296 -27.50 9.96 8.15
C CYS A 296 -26.76 10.03 6.81
N LYS A 297 -27.25 10.85 5.89
CA LYS A 297 -26.61 11.13 4.61
C LYS A 297 -25.48 12.13 4.82
N TRP A 298 -24.26 11.64 4.99
CA TRP A 298 -23.06 12.45 5.21
C TRP A 298 -22.26 12.58 3.92
N ASP A 299 -22.09 13.82 3.47
CA ASP A 299 -21.41 14.15 2.22
C ASP A 299 -19.95 14.55 2.49
N ALA A 300 -19.02 13.93 1.77
CA ALA A 300 -17.61 14.32 1.76
C ALA A 300 -17.25 15.15 0.51
N VAL A 301 -16.21 15.98 0.63
CA VAL A 301 -15.48 16.49 -0.54
C VAL A 301 -14.46 15.43 -0.94
N LEU A 302 -14.60 14.91 -2.16
CA LEU A 302 -13.76 13.86 -2.71
C LEU A 302 -12.58 14.48 -3.48
N SER A 303 -11.41 13.87 -3.35
CA SER A 303 -10.11 14.41 -3.78
C SER A 303 -9.80 14.23 -5.26
N SER A 304 -10.66 13.53 -6.01
CA SER A 304 -10.37 13.11 -7.38
C SER A 304 -11.12 13.89 -8.46
N ALA A 305 -10.60 13.80 -9.69
CA ALA A 305 -11.12 14.54 -10.84
C ALA A 305 -12.02 13.70 -11.77
N THR A 306 -12.01 12.37 -11.58
CA THR A 306 -12.83 11.41 -12.33
C THR A 306 -13.81 10.67 -11.42
N GLU A 307 -14.93 10.21 -11.99
CA GLU A 307 -15.96 9.45 -11.25
C GLU A 307 -15.40 8.15 -10.66
N SER A 308 -14.54 7.45 -11.42
CA SER A 308 -13.94 6.19 -10.98
C SER A 308 -13.07 6.39 -9.75
N GLU A 309 -12.20 7.38 -9.76
CA GLU A 309 -11.35 7.72 -8.61
C GLU A 309 -12.19 8.25 -7.43
N ALA A 310 -13.29 8.96 -7.71
CA ALA A 310 -14.17 9.50 -6.68
C ALA A 310 -14.88 8.37 -5.92
N LYS A 311 -15.31 7.34 -6.66
CA LYS A 311 -15.81 6.10 -6.09
C LYS A 311 -14.76 5.43 -5.21
N THR A 312 -13.51 5.34 -5.66
CA THR A 312 -12.42 4.78 -4.85
C THR A 312 -12.16 5.57 -3.57
N ASP A 313 -12.11 6.91 -3.63
CA ASP A 313 -11.95 7.76 -2.44
C ASP A 313 -13.12 7.57 -1.47
N LEU A 314 -14.36 7.59 -1.95
CA LEU A 314 -15.55 7.36 -1.11
C LEU A 314 -15.51 5.97 -0.46
N THR A 315 -15.12 4.91 -1.19
CA THR A 315 -14.96 3.57 -0.63
C THR A 315 -13.92 3.52 0.48
N ASN A 316 -12.90 4.39 0.47
CA ASN A 316 -11.88 4.46 1.53
C ASN A 316 -12.36 5.24 2.77
N LYS A 317 -13.51 5.93 2.71
CA LYS A 317 -14.12 6.66 3.83
C LYS A 317 -15.04 5.72 4.63
N ILE A 318 -14.46 4.67 5.20
CA ILE A 318 -15.16 3.59 5.90
C ILE A 318 -15.47 3.92 7.37
N TRP A 319 -16.54 3.32 7.89
CA TRP A 319 -16.78 3.22 9.32
C TRP A 319 -15.90 2.09 9.84
N ARG A 320 -14.88 2.44 10.63
CA ARG A 320 -13.88 1.47 11.07
C ARG A 320 -14.38 0.71 12.28
N HIS A 321 -14.36 -0.61 12.19
CA HIS A 321 -14.56 -1.52 13.31
C HIS A 321 -13.27 -2.34 13.52
N GLU A 322 -12.49 -1.94 14.52
CA GLU A 322 -11.19 -2.53 14.81
C GLU A 322 -11.23 -3.37 16.09
N ILE A 323 -10.72 -4.61 15.99
CA ILE A 323 -10.41 -5.45 17.13
C ILE A 323 -8.89 -5.55 17.22
N SER A 324 -8.31 -5.22 18.37
CA SER A 324 -6.88 -5.34 18.60
C SER A 324 -6.61 -6.13 19.89
N GLY A 325 -5.46 -6.81 19.97
CA GLY A 325 -5.08 -7.54 21.18
C GLY A 325 -3.65 -8.08 21.13
N GLU A 326 -3.07 -8.25 22.31
CA GLU A 326 -1.75 -8.83 22.49
C GLU A 326 -1.85 -10.35 22.46
N SER A 327 -1.03 -10.98 21.62
CA SER A 327 -0.93 -12.42 21.55
C SER A 327 -0.37 -12.95 22.89
N SER A 328 -0.98 -14.02 23.40
CA SER A 328 -0.54 -14.69 24.61
C SER A 328 -0.32 -16.15 24.25
N ARG A 329 0.91 -16.65 24.31
CA ARG A 329 1.25 -18.05 23.96
C ARG A 329 1.07 -18.44 22.49
N LEU A 330 0.61 -17.53 21.63
CA LEU A 330 0.71 -17.69 20.18
C LEU A 330 2.07 -17.14 19.74
N LYS A 331 2.72 -17.81 18.80
CA LYS A 331 4.01 -17.41 18.25
C LYS A 331 3.98 -17.42 16.73
N LEU A 332 4.46 -16.33 16.14
CA LEU A 332 4.64 -16.24 14.70
C LEU A 332 5.54 -17.37 14.18
N GLY A 333 5.13 -17.99 13.06
CA GLY A 333 5.85 -19.09 12.40
C GLY A 333 5.76 -20.44 13.11
N THR A 334 5.07 -20.51 14.24
CA THR A 334 4.78 -21.78 14.96
C THR A 334 3.29 -22.01 15.04
N ASP A 335 2.54 -21.06 15.61
CA ASP A 335 1.10 -21.19 15.86
C ASP A 335 0.26 -20.45 14.81
N TYR A 336 0.83 -19.44 14.15
CA TYR A 336 0.21 -18.72 13.04
C TYR A 336 1.26 -18.17 12.07
N GLY A 337 0.85 -17.95 10.83
CA GLY A 337 1.57 -17.20 9.81
C GLY A 337 0.89 -15.86 9.51
N LEU A 338 1.66 -14.91 8.95
CA LEU A 338 1.06 -13.71 8.38
C LEU A 338 0.18 -14.11 7.18
N GLY A 339 -0.98 -13.49 7.06
CA GLY A 339 -2.01 -13.82 6.08
C GLY A 339 -3.05 -14.82 6.57
N ASP A 340 -2.77 -15.57 7.63
CA ASP A 340 -3.71 -16.55 8.17
C ASP A 340 -5.02 -15.89 8.60
N THR A 341 -6.12 -16.58 8.40
CA THR A 341 -7.45 -16.15 8.84
C THR A 341 -7.85 -16.96 10.07
N VAL A 342 -8.14 -16.27 11.17
CA VAL A 342 -8.52 -16.85 12.46
C VAL A 342 -9.91 -16.38 12.87
N ARG A 343 -10.58 -17.15 13.74
CA ARG A 343 -11.81 -16.69 14.39
C ARG A 343 -11.45 -15.93 15.66
N VAL A 344 -11.73 -14.63 15.69
CA VAL A 344 -11.54 -13.77 16.85
C VAL A 344 -12.84 -13.70 17.63
N GLN A 345 -12.79 -14.05 18.92
CA GLN A 345 -13.92 -13.92 19.83
C GLN A 345 -13.61 -12.88 20.89
N VAL A 346 -14.51 -11.92 21.04
CA VAL A 346 -14.37 -10.84 22.02
C VAL A 346 -15.62 -10.80 22.89
N GLU A 347 -15.39 -10.72 24.21
CA GLU A 347 -16.44 -10.53 25.20
C GLU A 347 -16.04 -9.37 26.11
N LYS A 348 -16.83 -8.27 26.10
CA LYS A 348 -16.61 -7.09 26.94
C LYS A 348 -17.92 -6.67 27.61
N GLY A 349 -18.00 -6.89 28.92
CA GLY A 349 -19.24 -6.63 29.67
C GLY A 349 -20.37 -7.55 29.18
N GLY A 350 -21.42 -6.97 28.59
CA GLY A 350 -22.52 -7.71 27.97
C GLY A 350 -22.42 -7.84 26.45
N PHE A 351 -21.40 -7.26 25.83
CA PHE A 351 -21.14 -7.37 24.40
C PHE A 351 -20.33 -8.62 24.11
N ALA A 352 -20.75 -9.39 23.09
CA ALA A 352 -20.04 -10.56 22.61
C ALA A 352 -20.10 -10.60 21.08
N GLU A 353 -18.97 -10.86 20.45
CA GLU A 353 -18.84 -10.93 19.01
C GLU A 353 -17.87 -12.05 18.60
N THR A 354 -18.15 -12.69 17.47
CA THR A 354 -17.25 -13.64 16.82
C THR A 354 -17.12 -13.27 15.36
N VAL A 355 -15.91 -12.91 14.94
CA VAL A 355 -15.61 -12.52 13.56
C VAL A 355 -14.41 -13.27 13.02
N SER A 356 -14.40 -13.51 11.72
CA SER A 356 -13.23 -14.06 11.03
C SER A 356 -12.32 -12.90 10.63
N LYS A 357 -11.12 -12.81 11.21
CA LYS A 357 -10.16 -11.75 10.89
C LYS A 357 -8.88 -12.36 10.36
N ARG A 358 -8.33 -11.71 9.33
CA ARG A 358 -7.02 -12.04 8.79
C ARG A 358 -5.92 -11.34 9.59
N ILE A 359 -4.85 -12.05 9.91
CA ILE A 359 -3.65 -11.48 10.51
C ILE A 359 -2.81 -10.85 9.40
N THR A 360 -2.84 -9.53 9.27
CA THR A 360 -2.09 -8.78 8.25
C THR A 360 -0.69 -8.39 8.71
N GLY A 361 -0.42 -8.48 10.01
CA GLY A 361 0.88 -8.15 10.57
C GLY A 361 1.03 -8.58 12.03
N ALA A 362 2.22 -8.37 12.57
CA ALA A 362 2.52 -8.59 13.97
C ALA A 362 3.54 -7.56 14.46
N GLU A 363 3.32 -7.05 15.68
CA GLU A 363 4.29 -6.25 16.41
C GLU A 363 4.95 -7.15 17.46
N ILE A 364 6.28 -7.22 17.49
CA ILE A 364 7.04 -8.07 18.41
C ILE A 364 8.03 -7.20 19.14
N TRP A 365 8.01 -7.21 20.46
CA TRP A 365 8.91 -6.41 21.27
C TRP A 365 9.64 -7.21 22.32
N TRP A 366 10.80 -6.70 22.66
CA TRP A 366 11.52 -7.09 23.85
C TRP A 366 12.09 -5.84 24.53
N GLU A 367 11.85 -5.70 25.83
CA GLU A 367 12.40 -4.62 26.62
C GLU A 367 12.56 -5.07 28.07
N ASN A 368 13.76 -4.91 28.63
CA ASN A 368 14.07 -5.20 30.04
C ASN A 368 13.60 -6.59 30.52
N GLY A 369 13.73 -7.61 29.67
CA GLY A 369 13.32 -8.99 29.99
C GLY A 369 11.84 -9.29 29.76
N ASN A 370 11.02 -8.30 29.39
CA ASN A 370 9.66 -8.50 28.94
C ASN A 370 9.66 -8.78 27.43
N VAL A 371 9.00 -9.87 27.02
CA VAL A 371 8.73 -10.20 25.61
C VAL A 371 7.24 -10.10 25.41
N GLY A 372 6.81 -9.42 24.35
CA GLY A 372 5.41 -9.45 23.95
C GLY A 372 5.24 -9.40 22.44
N GLU A 373 4.02 -9.70 22.04
CA GLU A 373 3.62 -9.78 20.65
C GLU A 373 2.17 -9.29 20.53
N LYS A 374 1.87 -8.50 19.50
CA LYS A 374 0.53 -7.98 19.21
C LYS A 374 0.16 -8.31 17.78
N LEU A 375 -1.04 -8.84 17.59
CA LEU A 375 -1.55 -9.19 16.27
C LEU A 375 -2.12 -7.93 15.61
N ILE A 376 -1.84 -7.75 14.32
CA ILE A 376 -2.48 -6.74 13.49
C ILE A 376 -3.48 -7.47 12.60
N PHE A 377 -4.76 -7.13 12.74
CA PHE A 377 -5.82 -7.72 11.94
C PHE A 377 -6.18 -6.81 10.76
N LYS A 378 -6.70 -7.41 9.67
CA LYS A 378 -7.27 -6.64 8.55
C LYS A 378 -8.47 -5.83 9.05
N GLU A 379 -8.43 -4.52 8.81
CA GLU A 379 -9.58 -3.63 8.98
C GLU A 379 -10.65 -3.99 7.93
N GLU A 380 -11.92 -3.93 8.32
CA GLU A 380 -13.08 -4.13 7.43
C GLU A 380 -13.81 -2.81 7.21
#